data_AF-A0A2D3WIJ6-F1
#
_entry.id   AF-A0A2D3WIJ6-F1
#
_cell.length_a   1.000
_cell.length_b   1.000
_cell.length_c   1.000
_cell.angle_alpha   90.00
_cell.angle_beta   90.00
_cell.angle_gamma   90.00
#
_symmetry.space_group_name_H-M   'P 1'
#
loop_
_entity.id
_entity.type
_entity.pdbx_description
1 polymer ?
#
loop_
_entity_poly.entity_id
_entity_poly.type
_entity_poly.pdbx_seq_one_letter_code
_entity_poly.pdbx_strand_id
1 'polypeptide(L)'
;MKIAKIFLLSILMTVLLSASELILISKNIYLNNMGNSVQLTFKGNASYPMLSPDAKSIVYIRTFLHNGYEYKEEDSIPTEIVLMDLESKQEKVILKEQPSTDPYKTLKDFSEPLFSSDGQIVYFLSSAWVTSNAVYALDLKTLKTKFIIDGNDLAIIKNGDYKNHIIIDRHQYFVDGGSYDSSWLVSPNGKVIGQVRDRNSYERYQHVNE
;
A
#
# COMPACT_ATOMS: atom_id res chain seq x y z
N MET A 1 12.54 62.55 27.15
CA MET A 1 12.12 61.68 26.03
C MET A 1 12.68 60.28 26.26
N LYS A 2 11.86 59.34 26.78
CA LYS A 2 12.22 57.93 26.97
C LYS A 2 11.30 57.10 26.07
N ILE A 3 11.87 56.44 25.06
CA ILE A 3 11.14 55.57 24.14
C ILE A 3 11.08 54.18 24.79
N ALA A 4 9.87 53.73 25.14
CA ALA A 4 9.64 52.37 25.60
C ALA A 4 9.72 51.41 24.39
N LYS A 5 10.66 50.46 24.43
CA LYS A 5 10.72 49.36 23.46
C LYS A 5 9.62 48.36 23.81
N ILE A 6 8.61 48.25 22.95
CA ILE A 6 7.63 47.16 22.97
C ILE A 6 8.31 45.92 22.39
N PHE A 7 8.48 44.88 23.20
CA PHE A 7 8.83 43.55 22.72
C PHE A 7 7.55 42.85 22.26
N LEU A 8 7.43 42.56 20.96
CA LEU A 8 6.43 41.62 20.48
C LEU A 8 6.92 40.20 20.78
N LEU A 9 6.15 39.47 21.59
CA LEU A 9 6.34 38.04 21.84
C LEU A 9 5.59 37.27 20.75
N SER A 10 6.32 36.71 19.77
CA SER A 10 5.73 35.78 18.80
C SER A 10 5.54 34.42 19.46
N ILE A 11 4.28 34.04 19.72
CA ILE A 11 3.94 32.68 20.16
C ILE A 11 4.05 31.76 18.94
N LEU A 12 5.08 30.92 18.91
CA LEU A 12 5.21 29.85 17.94
C LEU A 12 4.23 28.74 18.34
N MET A 13 3.12 28.60 17.62
CA MET A 13 2.15 27.54 17.85
C MET A 13 2.65 26.27 17.13
N THR A 14 3.26 25.36 17.87
CA THR A 14 3.66 24.06 17.33
C THR A 14 2.40 23.22 17.11
N VAL A 15 2.00 23.03 15.85
CA VAL A 15 0.94 22.07 15.51
C VAL A 15 1.56 20.68 15.62
N LEU A 16 1.26 19.97 16.72
CA LEU A 16 1.44 18.52 16.77
C LEU A 16 0.43 17.91 15.80
N LEU A 17 0.87 17.58 14.58
CA LEU A 17 0.13 16.62 13.76
C LEU A 17 0.23 15.26 14.45
N SER A 18 -0.78 14.90 15.24
CA SER A 18 -0.99 13.50 15.59
C SER A 18 -1.35 12.75 14.31
N ALA A 19 -0.54 11.76 13.95
CA ALA A 19 -0.83 10.92 12.80
C ALA A 19 -2.14 10.15 13.04
N SER A 20 -3.09 10.25 12.12
CA SER A 20 -4.25 9.36 12.12
C SER A 20 -3.79 7.96 11.71
N GLU A 21 -4.28 6.94 12.40
CA GLU A 21 -3.90 5.55 12.20
C GLU A 21 -5.12 4.71 11.78
N LEU A 22 -4.89 3.74 10.91
CA LEU A 22 -5.90 2.74 10.56
C LEU A 22 -5.69 1.48 11.37
N ILE A 23 -6.74 1.02 12.02
CA ILE A 23 -6.74 -0.19 12.85
C ILE A 23 -7.75 -1.18 12.27
N LEU A 24 -7.37 -2.45 12.19
CA LEU A 24 -8.29 -3.54 11.86
C LEU A 24 -8.77 -4.24 13.15
N ILE A 25 -10.08 -4.25 13.37
CA ILE A 25 -10.71 -5.03 14.44
C ILE A 25 -11.78 -5.91 13.80
N SER A 26 -11.65 -7.23 13.94
CA SER A 26 -12.59 -8.20 13.32
C SER A 26 -12.84 -7.93 11.83
N LYS A 27 -11.77 -7.63 11.08
CA LYS A 27 -11.82 -7.28 9.64
C LYS A 27 -12.72 -6.06 9.32
N ASN A 28 -12.91 -5.17 10.28
CA ASN A 28 -13.46 -3.84 10.08
C ASN A 28 -12.38 -2.79 10.27
N ILE A 29 -12.41 -1.75 9.44
CA ILE A 29 -11.47 -0.64 9.48
C ILE A 29 -11.96 0.40 10.47
N TYR A 30 -11.07 0.84 11.35
CA TYR A 30 -11.25 1.95 12.27
C TYR A 30 -10.21 3.02 11.97
N LEU A 31 -10.63 4.28 12.00
CA LEU A 31 -9.73 5.43 11.99
C LEU A 31 -9.55 5.89 13.44
N ASN A 32 -8.33 5.76 13.95
CA ASN A 32 -7.95 6.26 15.26
C ASN A 32 -7.27 7.63 15.10
N ASN A 33 -7.77 8.61 15.86
CA ASN A 33 -7.14 9.91 16.01
C ASN A 33 -6.97 10.23 17.49
N MET A 34 -5.74 10.11 17.98
CA MET A 34 -5.38 10.38 19.38
C MET A 34 -6.24 9.62 20.40
N GLY A 35 -6.52 8.34 20.15
CA GLY A 35 -7.31 7.49 21.04
C GLY A 35 -8.83 7.55 20.79
N ASN A 36 -9.31 8.47 19.96
CA ASN A 36 -10.70 8.45 19.50
C ASN A 36 -10.80 7.61 18.22
N SER A 37 -11.53 6.50 18.29
CA SER A 37 -11.69 5.58 17.15
C SER A 37 -13.08 5.70 16.54
N VAL A 38 -13.14 5.85 15.22
CA VAL A 38 -14.39 5.79 14.44
C VAL A 38 -14.35 4.57 13.52
N GLN A 39 -15.38 3.73 13.60
CA GLN A 39 -15.53 2.60 12.69
C GLN A 39 -15.95 3.09 11.29
N LEU A 40 -15.25 2.62 10.27
CA LEU A 40 -15.48 3.00 8.87
C LEU A 40 -16.19 1.91 8.06
N THR A 41 -15.89 0.64 8.32
CA THR A 41 -16.54 -0.49 7.66
C THR A 41 -17.26 -1.38 8.68
N PHE A 42 -18.29 -2.11 8.23
CA PHE A 42 -19.17 -2.87 9.14
C PHE A 42 -19.37 -4.33 8.75
N LYS A 43 -18.82 -4.77 7.60
CA LYS A 43 -19.08 -6.09 7.01
C LYS A 43 -18.11 -7.18 7.45
N GLY A 44 -17.07 -6.85 8.21
CA GLY A 44 -16.09 -7.81 8.72
C GLY A 44 -15.28 -8.50 7.61
N ASN A 45 -15.03 -7.81 6.51
CA ASN A 45 -14.43 -8.40 5.30
C ASN A 45 -13.34 -7.53 4.65
N ALA A 46 -12.81 -6.57 5.40
CA ALA A 46 -11.71 -5.71 4.97
C ALA A 46 -10.36 -6.25 5.46
N SER A 47 -9.32 -6.00 4.68
CA SER A 47 -7.92 -6.31 4.98
C SER A 47 -7.00 -5.31 4.33
N TYR A 48 -5.77 -5.18 4.86
CA TYR A 48 -4.72 -4.29 4.37
C TYR A 48 -5.18 -2.84 4.07
N PRO A 49 -5.83 -2.14 5.02
CA PRO A 49 -6.24 -0.77 4.80
C PRO A 49 -5.01 0.16 4.77
N MET A 50 -5.00 1.07 3.82
CA MET A 50 -3.95 2.07 3.66
C MET A 50 -4.56 3.44 3.44
N LEU A 51 -4.12 4.42 4.23
CA LEU A 51 -4.54 5.81 4.13
C LEU A 51 -3.85 6.48 2.93
N SER A 52 -4.59 7.29 2.17
CA SER A 52 -4.02 8.11 1.09
C SER A 52 -3.05 9.15 1.67
N PRO A 53 -2.06 9.62 0.88
CA PRO A 53 -1.08 10.61 1.36
C PRO A 53 -1.69 11.92 1.87
N ASP A 54 -2.86 12.30 1.33
CA ASP A 54 -3.61 13.49 1.74
C ASP A 54 -4.64 13.23 2.86
N ALA A 55 -4.69 12.00 3.38
CA ALA A 55 -5.61 11.54 4.41
C ALA A 55 -7.11 11.71 4.08
N LYS A 56 -7.48 11.77 2.80
CA LYS A 56 -8.87 11.91 2.36
C LYS A 56 -9.53 10.61 1.94
N SER A 57 -8.75 9.56 1.70
CA SER A 57 -9.28 8.29 1.23
C SER A 57 -8.53 7.12 1.84
N ILE A 58 -9.15 5.95 1.80
CA ILE A 58 -8.53 4.68 2.17
C ILE A 58 -8.63 3.74 0.97
N VAL A 59 -7.55 3.04 0.67
CA VAL A 59 -7.59 1.84 -0.16
C VAL A 59 -7.52 0.61 0.73
N TYR A 60 -8.27 -0.43 0.43
CA TYR A 60 -8.21 -1.70 1.16
C TYR A 60 -8.65 -2.86 0.28
N ILE A 61 -8.32 -4.07 0.73
CA ILE A 61 -8.77 -5.31 0.10
C ILE A 61 -10.05 -5.77 0.76
N ARG A 62 -11.07 -6.03 -0.05
CA ARG A 62 -12.35 -6.60 0.39
C ARG A 62 -12.49 -8.04 -0.08
N THR A 63 -12.75 -8.96 0.84
CA THR A 63 -13.10 -10.35 0.52
C THR A 63 -14.61 -10.54 0.52
N PHE A 64 -15.15 -11.42 -0.32
CA PHE A 64 -16.56 -11.82 -0.20
C PHE A 64 -16.72 -12.86 0.90
N LEU A 65 -17.26 -12.46 2.06
CA LEU A 65 -17.76 -13.43 3.03
C LEU A 65 -19.04 -14.03 2.48
N HIS A 66 -19.00 -15.32 2.15
CA HIS A 66 -20.16 -16.03 1.63
C HIS A 66 -21.12 -16.38 2.78
N ASN A 67 -22.27 -15.70 2.84
CA ASN A 67 -23.40 -16.18 3.61
C ASN A 67 -24.13 -17.25 2.77
N GLY A 68 -23.71 -18.51 2.87
CA GLY A 68 -24.52 -19.66 2.46
C GLY A 68 -24.10 -20.44 1.22
N TYR A 69 -22.89 -20.28 0.68
CA TYR A 69 -22.33 -21.26 -0.27
C TYR A 69 -21.30 -22.12 0.45
N GLU A 70 -21.42 -23.44 0.29
CA GLU A 70 -20.41 -24.40 0.72
C GLU A 70 -19.13 -24.15 -0.09
N TYR A 71 -18.09 -23.75 0.61
CA TYR A 71 -16.75 -23.57 0.05
C TYR A 71 -16.14 -24.94 -0.22
N LYS A 72 -15.69 -25.20 -1.44
CA LYS A 72 -14.73 -26.29 -1.66
C LYS A 72 -13.36 -25.76 -1.25
N GLU A 73 -12.59 -26.54 -0.49
CA GLU A 73 -11.25 -26.17 0.00
C GLU A 73 -10.31 -25.63 -1.09
N GLU A 74 -10.59 -25.93 -2.36
CA GLU A 74 -9.82 -25.56 -3.55
C GLU A 74 -10.21 -24.19 -4.16
N ASP A 75 -11.36 -23.62 -3.81
CA ASP A 75 -11.74 -22.29 -4.29
C ASP A 75 -10.90 -21.24 -3.55
N SER A 76 -10.60 -20.10 -4.19
CA SER A 76 -10.02 -18.92 -3.54
C SER A 76 -11.13 -17.93 -3.23
N ILE A 77 -11.05 -17.21 -2.09
CA ILE A 77 -12.06 -16.21 -1.74
C ILE A 77 -11.80 -14.99 -2.63
N PRO A 78 -12.73 -14.62 -3.53
CA PRO A 78 -12.46 -13.52 -4.44
C PRO A 78 -12.22 -12.21 -3.68
N THR A 79 -11.26 -11.46 -4.17
CA THR A 79 -10.83 -10.17 -3.62
C THR A 79 -11.21 -9.00 -4.52
N GLU A 80 -11.42 -7.83 -3.91
CA GLU A 80 -11.59 -6.56 -4.63
C GLU A 80 -10.68 -5.51 -4.00
N ILE A 81 -10.13 -4.61 -4.82
CA ILE A 81 -9.52 -3.37 -4.32
C ILE A 81 -10.62 -2.31 -4.27
N VAL A 82 -10.82 -1.75 -3.07
CA VAL A 82 -11.86 -0.76 -2.80
C VAL A 82 -11.20 0.54 -2.37
N LEU A 83 -11.66 1.65 -2.96
CA LEU A 83 -11.35 3.00 -2.53
C LEU A 83 -12.54 3.57 -1.76
N MET A 84 -12.32 4.01 -0.53
CA MET A 84 -13.30 4.70 0.30
C MET A 84 -12.93 6.17 0.43
N ASP A 85 -13.87 7.05 0.13
CA ASP A 85 -13.76 8.47 0.45
C ASP A 85 -14.11 8.70 1.94
N LEU A 86 -13.24 9.39 2.68
CA LEU A 86 -13.39 9.54 4.13
C LEU A 86 -14.39 10.62 4.54
N GLU A 87 -14.72 11.57 3.66
CA GLU A 87 -15.69 12.61 3.94
C GLU A 87 -17.12 12.07 3.75
N SER A 88 -17.40 11.54 2.57
CA SER A 88 -18.71 11.02 2.17
C SER A 88 -18.98 9.59 2.63
N LYS A 89 -17.95 8.85 3.06
CA LYS A 89 -18.00 7.41 3.40
C LYS A 89 -18.43 6.51 2.25
N GLN A 90 -18.37 6.99 1.01
CA GLN A 90 -18.71 6.19 -0.16
C GLN A 90 -17.57 5.24 -0.52
N GLU A 91 -17.93 3.99 -0.81
CA GLU A 91 -17.02 2.97 -1.32
C GLU A 91 -17.14 2.85 -2.84
N LYS A 92 -16.01 2.76 -3.52
CA LYS A 92 -15.91 2.45 -4.95
C LYS A 92 -15.00 1.25 -5.15
N VAL A 93 -15.50 0.20 -5.79
CA VAL A 93 -14.65 -0.89 -6.29
C VAL A 93 -13.83 -0.34 -7.45
N ILE A 94 -12.50 -0.32 -7.29
CA ILE A 94 -11.58 0.20 -8.30
C ILE A 94 -10.86 -0.92 -9.07
N LEU A 95 -10.84 -2.14 -8.53
CA LEU A 95 -10.36 -3.32 -9.24
C LEU A 95 -11.08 -4.59 -8.75
N LYS A 96 -11.44 -5.45 -9.69
CA LYS A 96 -11.93 -6.82 -9.46
C LYS A 96 -10.95 -7.82 -10.07
N GLU A 97 -10.97 -9.04 -9.58
CA GLU A 97 -10.18 -10.13 -10.14
C GLU A 97 -10.51 -10.35 -11.63
N GLN A 98 -9.46 -10.65 -12.38
CA GLN A 98 -9.48 -11.04 -13.77
C GLN A 98 -8.49 -12.19 -13.94
N PRO A 99 -8.85 -13.43 -13.53
CA PRO A 99 -7.95 -14.56 -13.62
C PRO A 99 -7.51 -14.81 -15.07
N SER A 100 -6.24 -15.17 -15.25
CA SER A 100 -5.67 -15.52 -16.54
C SER A 100 -4.74 -16.73 -16.41
N THR A 101 -4.57 -17.47 -17.51
CA THR A 101 -3.54 -18.51 -17.60
C THR A 101 -2.14 -17.92 -17.82
N ASP A 102 -2.06 -16.65 -18.24
CA ASP A 102 -0.82 -15.91 -18.36
C ASP A 102 -0.48 -15.26 -17.00
N PRO A 103 0.60 -15.67 -16.32
CA PRO A 103 0.93 -15.15 -14.99
C PRO A 103 1.26 -13.65 -14.98
N TYR A 104 1.62 -13.07 -16.13
CA TYR A 104 1.87 -11.62 -16.26
C TYR A 104 0.60 -10.79 -16.47
N LYS A 105 -0.56 -11.45 -16.61
CA LYS A 105 -1.87 -10.81 -16.82
C LYS A 105 -2.91 -11.21 -15.79
N THR A 106 -2.67 -12.30 -15.06
CA THR A 106 -3.60 -12.77 -14.04
C THR A 106 -3.69 -11.77 -12.89
N LEU A 107 -4.92 -11.44 -12.51
CA LEU A 107 -5.24 -10.54 -11.41
C LEU A 107 -6.16 -11.29 -10.45
N LYS A 108 -5.63 -11.76 -9.32
CA LYS A 108 -6.39 -12.51 -8.30
C LYS A 108 -5.67 -12.48 -6.95
N ASP A 109 -6.40 -12.80 -5.88
CA ASP A 109 -5.85 -12.91 -4.52
C ASP A 109 -5.09 -11.63 -4.10
N PHE A 110 -5.71 -10.48 -4.30
CA PHE A 110 -5.06 -9.18 -4.09
C PHE A 110 -4.63 -8.98 -2.63
N SER A 111 -3.45 -8.39 -2.43
CA SER A 111 -2.97 -8.02 -1.09
C SER A 111 -2.10 -6.76 -1.10
N GLU A 112 -1.92 -6.19 0.09
CA GLU A 112 -0.97 -5.11 0.39
C GLU A 112 -1.05 -3.87 -0.53
N PRO A 113 -2.23 -3.24 -0.74
CA PRO A 113 -2.31 -2.04 -1.56
C PRO A 113 -1.58 -0.86 -0.89
N LEU A 114 -0.69 -0.20 -1.62
CA LEU A 114 0.06 0.97 -1.18
C LEU A 114 -0.04 2.13 -2.18
N PHE A 115 -0.33 3.33 -1.70
CA PHE A 115 -0.32 4.54 -2.54
C PHE A 115 1.09 5.00 -2.91
N SER A 116 1.27 5.45 -4.15
CA SER A 116 2.36 6.36 -4.52
C SER A 116 2.32 7.62 -3.65
N SER A 117 3.44 8.34 -3.54
CA SER A 117 3.53 9.53 -2.69
C SER A 117 2.61 10.68 -3.12
N ASP A 118 2.19 10.71 -4.39
CA ASP A 118 1.24 11.68 -4.93
C ASP A 118 -0.23 11.17 -4.91
N GLY A 119 -0.45 9.94 -4.43
CA GLY A 119 -1.77 9.33 -4.32
C GLY A 119 -2.43 8.97 -5.66
N GLN A 120 -1.73 9.05 -6.80
CA GLN A 120 -2.32 8.78 -8.11
C GLN A 120 -2.27 7.30 -8.52
N ILE A 121 -1.35 6.53 -7.95
CA ILE A 121 -1.14 5.12 -8.23
C ILE A 121 -1.35 4.31 -6.95
N VAL A 122 -1.98 3.14 -7.07
CA VAL A 122 -1.97 2.10 -6.05
C VAL A 122 -1.13 0.93 -6.55
N TYR A 123 -0.04 0.64 -5.84
CA TYR A 123 0.72 -0.60 -6.02
C TYR A 123 0.08 -1.71 -5.18
N PHE A 124 0.06 -2.94 -5.67
CA PHE A 124 -0.50 -4.08 -4.94
C PHE A 124 0.12 -5.39 -5.42
N LEU A 125 -0.04 -6.44 -4.61
CA LEU A 125 0.34 -7.80 -4.96
C LEU A 125 -0.85 -8.56 -5.54
N SER A 126 -0.57 -9.42 -6.52
CA SER A 126 -1.52 -10.39 -7.10
C SER A 126 -0.84 -11.75 -7.20
N SER A 127 -1.55 -12.82 -6.88
CA SER A 127 -1.04 -14.18 -7.08
C SER A 127 -0.81 -14.45 -8.57
N ALA A 128 0.36 -14.99 -8.93
CA ALA A 128 0.79 -15.15 -10.32
C ALA A 128 1.51 -16.49 -10.58
N TRP A 129 2.49 -16.85 -9.75
CA TRP A 129 3.23 -18.11 -9.82
C TRP A 129 3.08 -18.90 -8.52
N VAL A 130 3.47 -20.18 -8.55
CA VAL A 130 3.46 -21.05 -7.37
C VAL A 130 4.38 -20.52 -6.26
N THR A 131 5.51 -19.92 -6.64
CA THR A 131 6.55 -19.45 -5.72
C THR A 131 6.66 -17.93 -5.64
N SER A 132 5.86 -17.19 -6.41
CA SER A 132 5.91 -15.73 -6.43
C SER A 132 4.57 -15.08 -6.75
N ASN A 133 4.28 -13.99 -6.06
CA ASN A 133 3.30 -13.01 -6.48
C ASN A 133 3.86 -12.12 -7.60
N ALA A 134 2.99 -11.27 -8.14
CA ALA A 134 3.28 -10.20 -9.08
C ALA A 134 2.91 -8.85 -8.46
N VAL A 135 3.79 -7.87 -8.63
CA VAL A 135 3.55 -6.47 -8.27
C VAL A 135 2.91 -5.77 -9.45
N TYR A 136 1.75 -5.15 -9.22
CA TYR A 136 1.06 -4.33 -10.20
C TYR A 136 0.94 -2.88 -9.73
N ALA A 137 0.85 -1.97 -10.69
CA ALA A 137 0.44 -0.59 -10.47
C ALA A 137 -0.95 -0.36 -11.07
N LEU A 138 -1.86 0.22 -10.29
CA LEU A 138 -3.19 0.65 -10.71
C LEU A 138 -3.22 2.18 -10.77
N ASP A 139 -3.44 2.73 -11.96
CA ASP A 139 -3.65 4.17 -12.14
C ASP A 139 -5.09 4.53 -11.74
N LEU A 140 -5.26 5.40 -10.74
CA LEU A 140 -6.58 5.70 -10.17
C LEU A 140 -7.45 6.57 -11.07
N LYS A 141 -6.87 7.27 -12.05
CA LYS A 141 -7.60 8.08 -13.01
C LYS A 141 -8.20 7.24 -14.13
N THR A 142 -7.43 6.28 -14.63
CA THR A 142 -7.79 5.46 -15.80
C THR A 142 -8.29 4.06 -15.42
N LEU A 143 -8.07 3.65 -14.16
CA LEU A 143 -8.33 2.31 -13.62
C LEU A 143 -7.63 1.20 -14.41
N LYS A 144 -6.52 1.53 -15.09
CA LYS A 144 -5.70 0.55 -15.80
C LYS A 144 -4.60 0.01 -14.90
N THR A 145 -4.42 -1.31 -14.96
CA THR A 145 -3.32 -2.00 -14.29
C THR A 145 -2.12 -2.12 -15.22
N LYS A 146 -0.92 -2.16 -14.63
CA LYS A 146 0.34 -2.44 -15.31
C LYS A 146 1.16 -3.39 -14.44
N PHE A 147 1.61 -4.50 -15.01
CA PHE A 147 2.61 -5.36 -14.37
C PHE A 147 3.92 -4.59 -14.19
N ILE A 148 4.49 -4.65 -12.98
CA ILE A 148 5.75 -4.00 -12.64
C ILE A 148 6.88 -5.03 -12.64
N ILE A 149 6.75 -6.06 -11.80
CA ILE A 149 7.77 -7.10 -11.60
C ILE A 149 7.19 -8.25 -10.75
N ASP A 150 7.81 -9.42 -10.76
CA ASP A 150 7.57 -10.48 -9.77
C ASP A 150 8.13 -10.07 -8.39
N GLY A 151 7.39 -10.38 -7.33
CA GLY A 151 7.78 -10.06 -5.96
C GLY A 151 6.71 -10.46 -4.95
N ASN A 152 7.13 -10.79 -3.73
CA ASN A 152 6.30 -11.34 -2.65
C ASN A 152 5.97 -10.34 -1.54
N ASP A 153 6.62 -9.18 -1.55
CA ASP A 153 6.44 -8.11 -0.58
C ASP A 153 6.65 -6.77 -1.29
N LEU A 154 6.11 -5.69 -0.72
CA LEU A 154 6.00 -4.38 -1.33
C LEU A 154 6.17 -3.27 -0.29
N ALA A 155 7.07 -2.33 -0.57
CA ALA A 155 7.12 -1.05 0.14
C ALA A 155 7.50 0.10 -0.77
N ILE A 156 7.11 1.32 -0.43
CA ILE A 156 7.33 2.51 -1.25
C ILE A 156 8.20 3.51 -0.49
N ILE A 157 9.28 3.95 -1.13
CA ILE A 157 10.13 5.02 -0.62
C ILE A 157 9.38 6.34 -0.74
N LYS A 158 9.17 7.04 0.38
CA LYS A 158 8.34 8.25 0.45
C LYS A 158 9.11 9.56 0.22
N ASN A 159 10.41 9.57 0.48
CA ASN A 159 11.28 10.75 0.49
C ASN A 159 12.64 10.46 -0.16
N GLY A 160 13.42 11.51 -0.47
CA GLY A 160 14.76 11.39 -1.06
C GLY A 160 14.77 11.13 -2.57
N ASP A 161 15.96 10.88 -3.12
CA ASP A 161 16.18 10.70 -4.57
C ASP A 161 15.45 9.49 -5.16
N TYR A 162 15.18 8.50 -4.32
CA TYR A 162 14.45 7.29 -4.69
C TYR A 162 12.95 7.37 -4.36
N LYS A 163 12.40 8.56 -4.12
CA LYS A 163 10.96 8.75 -3.92
C LYS A 163 10.15 8.03 -5.01
N ASN A 164 9.09 7.33 -4.59
CA ASN A 164 8.24 6.44 -5.39
C ASN A 164 8.90 5.16 -5.93
N HIS A 165 10.19 4.94 -5.71
CA HIS A 165 10.76 3.61 -5.94
C HIS A 165 10.20 2.63 -4.94
N ILE A 166 10.20 1.36 -5.35
CA ILE A 166 9.60 0.25 -4.64
C ILE A 166 10.73 -0.62 -4.11
N ILE A 167 10.59 -1.07 -2.87
CA ILE A 167 11.39 -2.18 -2.35
C ILE A 167 10.51 -3.42 -2.36
N ILE A 168 11.04 -4.51 -2.91
CA ILE A 168 10.34 -5.79 -3.00
C ILE A 168 11.21 -6.92 -2.51
N ASP A 169 10.60 -7.97 -1.99
CA ASP A 169 11.29 -9.24 -1.77
C ASP A 169 11.02 -10.18 -2.94
N ARG A 170 12.08 -10.78 -3.48
CA ARG A 170 12.00 -11.68 -4.63
C ARG A 170 12.52 -13.06 -4.29
N HIS A 171 11.76 -14.07 -4.70
CA HIS A 171 12.20 -15.46 -4.69
C HIS A 171 13.11 -15.72 -5.89
N GLN A 172 14.34 -16.15 -5.63
CA GLN A 172 15.36 -16.41 -6.65
C GLN A 172 15.98 -17.79 -6.48
N TYR A 173 16.56 -18.31 -7.56
CA TYR A 173 17.18 -19.63 -7.59
C TYR A 173 18.69 -19.51 -7.75
N PHE A 174 19.44 -20.33 -7.01
CA PHE A 174 20.88 -20.48 -7.25
C PHE A 174 21.13 -21.33 -8.50
N VAL A 175 22.27 -21.10 -9.18
CA VAL A 175 22.67 -21.88 -10.36
C VAL A 175 22.81 -23.37 -10.02
N ASP A 176 23.37 -23.67 -8.84
CA ASP A 176 23.63 -25.04 -8.38
C ASP A 176 22.43 -25.70 -7.68
N GLY A 177 21.25 -25.05 -7.73
CA GLY A 177 20.03 -25.52 -7.09
C GLY A 177 19.77 -24.91 -5.70
N GLY A 178 18.50 -24.96 -5.29
CA GLY A 178 17.99 -24.25 -4.12
C GLY A 178 17.49 -22.84 -4.47
N SER A 179 16.89 -22.19 -3.48
CA SER A 179 16.35 -20.84 -3.62
C SER A 179 16.67 -19.97 -2.42
N TYR A 180 16.54 -18.66 -2.62
CA TYR A 180 16.73 -17.65 -1.59
C TYR A 180 15.82 -16.46 -1.87
N ASP A 181 15.45 -15.76 -0.80
CA ASP A 181 14.74 -14.50 -0.89
C ASP A 181 15.73 -13.34 -0.68
N SER A 182 15.57 -12.27 -1.45
CA SER A 182 16.33 -11.05 -1.23
C SER A 182 15.53 -9.81 -1.61
N SER A 183 15.86 -8.71 -0.95
CA SER A 183 15.21 -7.41 -1.15
C SER A 183 15.87 -6.62 -2.27
N TRP A 184 15.08 -5.99 -3.13
CA TRP A 184 15.54 -5.22 -4.28
C TRP A 184 14.88 -3.86 -4.36
N LEU A 185 15.66 -2.85 -4.73
CA LEU A 185 15.18 -1.53 -5.11
C LEU A 185 14.80 -1.55 -6.59
N VAL A 186 13.56 -1.15 -6.88
CA VAL A 186 12.95 -1.18 -8.21
C VAL A 186 12.34 0.18 -8.50
N SER A 187 12.57 0.70 -9.70
CA SER A 187 11.93 1.95 -10.14
C SER A 187 10.43 1.78 -10.39
N PRO A 188 9.64 2.87 -10.42
CA PRO A 188 8.20 2.81 -10.66
C PRO A 188 7.76 2.09 -11.94
N ASN A 189 8.67 1.89 -12.91
CA ASN A 189 8.39 1.25 -14.19
C ASN A 189 8.78 -0.24 -14.24
N GLY A 190 9.34 -0.80 -13.17
CA GLY A 190 9.77 -2.20 -13.08
C GLY A 190 11.27 -2.44 -13.29
N LYS A 191 12.07 -1.41 -13.59
CA LYS A 191 13.53 -1.59 -13.71
C LYS A 191 14.17 -1.79 -12.35
N VAL A 192 14.87 -2.90 -12.17
CA VAL A 192 15.73 -3.20 -11.01
C VAL A 192 16.91 -2.23 -10.98
N ILE A 193 17.12 -1.58 -9.83
CA ILE A 193 18.23 -0.64 -9.59
C ILE A 193 19.37 -1.35 -8.87
N GLY A 194 19.07 -2.16 -7.86
CA GLY A 194 20.07 -2.92 -7.12
C GLY A 194 19.47 -3.65 -5.93
N GLN A 195 20.24 -4.59 -5.39
CA GLN A 195 19.88 -5.32 -4.18
C GLN A 195 20.06 -4.41 -2.96
N VAL A 196 19.18 -4.55 -1.97
CA VAL A 196 19.26 -3.84 -0.69
C VAL A 196 19.44 -4.85 0.44
N ARG A 197 19.95 -4.40 1.60
CA ARG A 197 20.25 -5.32 2.72
C ARG A 197 19.00 -6.03 3.22
N ASP A 198 17.92 -5.29 3.38
CA ASP A 198 16.61 -5.77 3.81
C ASP A 198 15.54 -4.74 3.42
N ARG A 199 14.27 -5.15 3.49
CA ARG A 199 13.11 -4.29 3.28
C ARG A 199 13.16 -3.01 4.13
N ASN A 200 13.64 -3.09 5.37
CA ASN A 200 13.68 -1.97 6.33
C ASN A 200 14.80 -0.96 6.11
N SER A 201 15.67 -1.17 5.12
CA SER A 201 16.82 -0.31 4.85
C SER A 201 16.46 1.05 4.25
N TYR A 202 15.19 1.49 4.38
CA TYR A 202 14.65 2.73 3.82
C TYR A 202 15.43 3.98 4.24
N GLU A 203 15.95 4.03 5.47
CA GLU A 203 16.61 5.22 6.02
C GLU A 203 17.76 5.70 5.12
N ARG A 204 18.55 4.78 4.57
CA ARG A 204 19.66 5.12 3.66
C ARG A 204 19.21 5.72 2.32
N TYR A 205 17.96 5.51 1.92
CA TYR A 205 17.39 6.05 0.68
C TYR A 205 16.52 7.29 0.91
N GLN A 206 16.31 7.69 2.17
CA GLN A 206 15.53 8.88 2.54
C GLN A 206 16.40 10.12 2.76
N HIS A 207 17.71 9.97 2.97
CA HIS A 207 18.63 11.08 3.17
C HIS A 207 19.15 11.64 1.83
N VAL A 208 19.01 12.96 1.66
CA VAL A 208 19.72 13.73 0.63
C VAL A 208 21.18 13.77 1.06
N ASN A 209 22.11 13.39 0.18
CA ASN A 209 23.49 13.81 0.35
C ASN A 209 23.51 15.34 0.14
N GLU A 210 23.58 16.09 1.25
CA GLU A 210 23.99 17.50 1.21
C GLU A 210 25.47 17.64 0.82
#